data_AF-A0AAJ5S4V3-F1
#
_entry.id   AF-A0AAJ5S4V3-F1
#
_cell.length_a   1.000
_cell.length_b   1.000
_cell.length_c   1.000
_cell.angle_alpha   90.00
_cell.angle_beta   90.00
_cell.angle_gamma   90.00
#
_symmetry.space_group_name_H-M   'P 1'
#
loop_
_entity.id
_entity.type
_entity.pdbx_description
1 polymer ?
#
loop_
_entity_poly.entity_id
_entity_poly.type
_entity_poly.pdbx_seq_one_letter_code
_entity_poly.pdbx_strand_id
1 'polypeptide(L)'
;MAGAILEVAFDASVVGRELELLIERLGSLRTPLNDIAEYLHMSTDARARRQVTPDGTPWAPLSPRTLARKKGNKILRDSGALLDTLRHQVTDDGLDFGTDRPYGAIHQDGGKIEHAARSQQVYFKEKGGVVGNRFVKKTKSNFAQWVTHGARSVEMPARPYLGLSSEDEAEILEIVSDYLKG
;
A
#
# COMPACT_ATOMS: atom_id res chain seq x y z
N MET A 1 13.28 4.60 5.40
CA MET A 1 12.47 3.55 4.74
C MET A 1 11.36 4.25 3.97
N ALA A 2 11.03 3.83 2.75
CA ALA A 2 10.10 4.54 1.85
C ALA A 2 8.71 3.88 1.78
N GLY A 3 8.32 3.10 2.78
CA GLY A 3 7.02 2.41 2.84
C GLY A 3 5.89 3.28 3.38
N ALA A 4 4.68 2.72 3.43
CA ALA A 4 3.57 3.27 4.22
C ALA A 4 3.50 2.50 5.53
N ILE A 5 3.80 3.18 6.63
CA ILE A 5 3.55 2.65 7.97
C ILE A 5 2.36 3.44 8.49
N LEU A 6 1.29 2.73 8.87
CA LEU A 6 0.33 3.32 9.78
C LEU A 6 0.86 3.01 11.17
N GLU A 7 1.41 4.03 11.82
CA GLU A 7 1.57 3.98 13.26
C GLU A 7 0.14 4.03 13.81
N VAL A 8 -0.34 2.91 14.36
CA VAL A 8 -1.56 2.94 15.17
C VAL A 8 -1.13 3.45 16.52
N ALA A 9 -0.78 4.73 16.56
CA ALA A 9 -0.77 5.49 17.79
C ALA A 9 -2.23 5.52 18.23
N PHE A 10 -2.60 4.62 19.13
CA PHE A 10 -3.87 4.72 19.82
C PHE A 10 -3.90 6.14 20.39
N ASP A 11 -4.84 6.95 19.90
CA ASP A 11 -5.02 8.27 20.46
C ASP A 11 -5.39 8.05 21.93
N ALA A 12 -4.42 8.32 22.80
CA ALA A 12 -4.53 8.10 24.24
C ALA A 12 -5.64 8.96 24.85
N SER A 13 -6.21 9.93 24.11
CA SER A 13 -7.38 10.68 24.57
C SER A 13 -8.69 9.87 24.53
N VAL A 14 -8.80 8.85 23.67
CA VAL A 14 -10.02 8.01 23.54
C VAL A 14 -9.85 6.68 24.28
N VAL A 15 -8.67 6.07 24.24
CA VAL A 15 -8.42 4.72 24.80
C VAL A 15 -7.52 4.73 26.04
N GLY A 16 -6.91 5.87 26.38
CA GLY A 16 -5.87 5.94 27.41
C GLY A 16 -6.28 5.36 28.77
N ARG A 17 -7.53 5.60 29.21
CA ARG A 17 -7.99 5.08 30.50
C ARG A 17 -8.18 3.56 30.49
N GLU A 18 -8.76 3.00 29.43
CA GLU A 18 -8.99 1.55 29.35
C GLU A 18 -7.67 0.80 29.09
N LEU A 19 -6.74 1.40 28.36
CA LEU A 19 -5.36 0.89 28.20
C LEU A 19 -4.59 0.93 29.52
N GLU A 20 -4.68 2.01 30.29
CA GLU A 20 -4.07 2.08 31.64
C GLU A 20 -4.65 1.01 32.57
N LEU A 21 -5.98 0.82 32.58
CA LEU A 21 -6.62 -0.23 33.36
C LEU A 21 -6.20 -1.64 32.92
N LEU A 22 -6.02 -1.85 31.61
CA LEU A 22 -5.48 -3.11 31.08
C LEU A 22 -4.02 -3.33 31.53
N ILE A 23 -3.18 -2.31 31.49
CA ILE A 23 -1.79 -2.40 31.96
C ILE A 23 -1.77 -2.77 33.45
N GLU A 24 -2.58 -2.10 34.28
CA GLU A 24 -2.67 -2.36 35.71
C GLU A 24 -3.15 -3.80 36.01
N ARG A 25 -4.11 -4.30 35.23
CA ARG A 25 -4.72 -5.61 35.47
C ARG A 25 -3.91 -6.78 34.90
N LEU A 26 -3.38 -6.64 33.68
CA LEU A 26 -2.73 -7.73 32.94
C LEU A 26 -1.21 -7.71 33.09
N GLY A 27 -0.62 -6.57 33.46
CA GLY A 27 0.84 -6.37 33.49
C GLY A 27 1.51 -6.33 32.12
N SER A 28 0.79 -6.62 31.02
CA SER A 28 1.30 -6.60 29.65
C SER A 28 0.17 -6.40 28.64
N LEU A 29 0.34 -5.44 27.73
CA LEU A 29 -0.56 -5.20 26.61
C LEU A 29 -0.25 -6.10 25.40
N ARG A 30 0.81 -6.91 25.47
CA ARG A 30 1.29 -7.64 24.29
C ARG A 30 0.22 -8.57 23.73
N THR A 31 -0.50 -9.31 24.57
CA THR A 31 -1.57 -10.21 24.11
C THR A 31 -2.73 -9.46 23.47
N PRO A 32 -3.40 -8.48 24.13
CA PRO A 32 -4.49 -7.74 23.50
C PRO A 32 -4.05 -6.98 22.23
N LEU A 33 -2.83 -6.44 22.19
CA LEU A 33 -2.29 -5.79 20.99
C LEU A 33 -2.05 -6.75 19.82
N ASN A 34 -1.67 -8.01 20.09
CA ASN A 34 -1.56 -9.03 19.03
C ASN A 34 -2.95 -9.38 18.48
N ASP A 35 -3.96 -9.56 19.33
CA ASP A 35 -5.34 -9.85 18.90
C ASP A 35 -5.90 -8.69 18.04
N ILE A 36 -5.66 -7.45 18.47
CA ILE A 36 -5.98 -6.26 17.67
C ILE A 36 -5.24 -6.30 16.32
N ALA A 37 -3.96 -6.67 16.31
CA ALA A 37 -3.19 -6.74 15.07
C ALA A 37 -3.71 -7.81 14.10
N GLU A 38 -4.14 -8.96 14.61
CA GLU A 38 -4.81 -10.01 13.83
C GLU A 38 -6.13 -9.51 13.24
N TYR A 39 -6.93 -8.82 14.04
CA TYR A 39 -8.14 -8.16 13.57
C TYR A 39 -7.84 -7.17 12.43
N LEU A 40 -6.84 -6.29 12.59
CA LEU A 40 -6.48 -5.29 11.58
C LEU A 40 -6.03 -5.91 10.25
N HIS A 41 -5.37 -7.08 10.28
CA HIS A 41 -5.08 -7.84 9.05
C HIS A 41 -6.38 -8.26 8.35
N MET A 42 -7.32 -8.82 9.10
CA MET A 42 -8.61 -9.29 8.56
C MET A 42 -9.45 -8.14 8.02
N SER A 43 -9.58 -7.05 8.79
CA SER A 43 -10.40 -5.89 8.42
C SER A 43 -9.84 -5.16 7.21
N THR A 44 -8.51 -5.01 7.13
CA THR A 44 -7.82 -4.40 5.99
C THR A 44 -7.98 -5.22 4.72
N ASP A 45 -7.82 -6.55 4.77
CA ASP A 45 -8.04 -7.40 3.59
C ASP A 45 -9.52 -7.43 3.18
N ALA A 46 -10.46 -7.40 4.13
CA ALA A 46 -11.90 -7.28 3.85
C ALA A 46 -12.25 -5.96 3.15
N ARG A 47 -11.73 -4.82 3.62
CA ARG A 47 -11.89 -3.52 2.96
C ARG A 47 -11.24 -3.50 1.58
N ALA A 48 -10.04 -4.05 1.45
CA ALA A 48 -9.36 -4.14 0.16
C ALA A 48 -10.09 -5.02 -0.87
N ARG A 49 -10.74 -6.11 -0.44
CA ARG A 49 -11.62 -6.91 -1.30
C ARG A 49 -12.81 -6.11 -1.83
N ARG A 50 -13.38 -5.24 -0.98
CA ARG A 50 -14.44 -4.30 -1.32
C ARG A 50 -13.95 -3.09 -2.13
N GLN A 51 -12.64 -2.82 -2.11
CA GLN A 51 -11.98 -1.69 -2.75
C GLN A 51 -12.47 -0.34 -2.20
N VAL A 52 -12.54 -0.26 -0.88
CA VAL A 52 -12.97 0.93 -0.15
C VAL A 52 -11.87 1.39 0.82
N THR A 53 -11.87 2.67 1.12
CA THR A 53 -11.11 3.31 2.19
C THR A 53 -11.64 2.90 3.58
N PRO A 54 -10.90 3.21 4.65
CA PRO A 54 -11.37 3.05 6.03
C PRO A 54 -12.72 3.70 6.32
N ASP A 55 -13.00 4.88 5.75
CA ASP A 55 -14.30 5.56 5.90
C ASP A 55 -15.43 4.95 5.04
N GLY A 56 -15.15 3.89 4.27
CA GLY A 56 -16.11 3.21 3.41
C GLY A 56 -16.23 3.77 1.99
N THR A 57 -15.54 4.86 1.67
CA THR A 57 -15.54 5.45 0.32
C THR A 57 -14.87 4.53 -0.70
N PRO A 58 -15.47 4.28 -1.89
CA PRO A 58 -14.80 3.51 -2.94
C PRO A 58 -13.49 4.15 -3.39
N TRP A 59 -12.45 3.33 -3.60
CA TRP A 59 -11.18 3.80 -4.15
C TRP A 59 -11.34 4.40 -5.55
N ALA A 60 -10.48 5.37 -5.86
CA ALA A 60 -10.40 5.95 -7.18
C ALA A 60 -10.19 4.86 -8.26
N PRO A 61 -11.02 4.84 -9.32
CA PRO A 61 -11.00 3.77 -10.31
C PRO A 61 -9.68 3.69 -11.07
N LEU A 62 -9.40 2.54 -11.67
CA LEU A 62 -8.28 2.41 -12.61
C LEU A 62 -8.59 3.18 -13.89
N SER A 63 -7.57 3.80 -14.49
CA SER A 63 -7.72 4.48 -15.77
C SER A 63 -8.08 3.48 -16.89
N PRO A 64 -8.81 3.88 -17.95
CA PRO A 64 -9.15 3.00 -19.07
C PRO A 64 -7.93 2.34 -19.70
N ARG A 65 -6.81 3.08 -19.79
CA ARG A 65 -5.53 2.58 -20.31
C ARG A 65 -4.94 1.47 -19.45
N THR A 66 -5.11 1.53 -18.13
CA THR A 66 -4.63 0.50 -17.20
C THR A 66 -5.51 -0.74 -17.31
N LEU A 67 -6.83 -0.55 -17.32
CA LEU A 67 -7.81 -1.64 -17.49
C LEU A 67 -7.60 -2.41 -18.79
N ALA A 68 -7.30 -1.72 -19.90
CA ALA A 68 -7.03 -2.35 -21.19
C ALA A 68 -5.78 -3.26 -21.20
N ARG A 69 -4.86 -3.09 -20.24
CA ARG A 69 -3.60 -3.85 -20.15
C ARG A 69 -3.61 -4.88 -19.02
N LYS A 70 -4.36 -4.60 -17.96
CA LYS A 70 -4.38 -5.42 -16.75
C LYS A 70 -5.22 -6.67 -16.96
N LYS A 71 -4.78 -7.79 -16.37
CA LYS A 71 -5.61 -8.98 -16.23
C LYS A 71 -6.50 -8.81 -15.00
N GLY A 72 -7.78 -8.53 -15.22
CA GLY A 72 -8.77 -8.27 -14.16
C GLY A 72 -8.88 -6.80 -13.77
N ASN A 73 -9.79 -6.51 -12.83
CA ASN A 73 -10.22 -5.16 -12.45
C ASN A 73 -9.96 -4.81 -10.98
N LYS A 74 -9.27 -5.67 -10.23
CA LYS A 74 -8.98 -5.43 -8.81
C LYS A 74 -7.91 -4.35 -8.64
N ILE A 75 -8.25 -3.33 -7.88
CA ILE A 75 -7.38 -2.21 -7.51
C ILE A 75 -6.46 -2.66 -6.37
N LEU A 76 -5.20 -2.22 -6.41
CA LEU A 76 -4.12 -2.60 -5.46
C LEU A 76 -3.86 -4.11 -5.34
N ARG A 77 -4.46 -4.94 -6.19
CA ARG A 77 -4.24 -6.39 -6.26
C ARG A 77 -3.82 -6.78 -7.68
N ASP A 78 -2.54 -7.07 -7.84
CA ASP A 78 -2.00 -7.68 -9.06
C ASP A 78 -1.46 -9.08 -8.74
N SER A 79 -0.33 -9.14 -8.04
CA SER A 79 0.17 -10.36 -7.39
C SER A 79 -0.36 -10.55 -5.97
N GLY A 80 -0.94 -9.50 -5.36
CA GLY A 80 -1.29 -9.46 -3.94
C GLY A 80 -0.19 -8.94 -3.02
N ALA A 81 1.03 -8.75 -3.53
CA ALA A 81 2.22 -8.46 -2.72
C ALA A 81 2.09 -7.27 -1.76
N LEU A 82 1.32 -6.22 -2.08
CA LEU A 82 1.12 -5.10 -1.16
C LEU A 82 0.38 -5.53 0.12
N LEU A 83 -0.80 -6.11 -0.06
CA LEU A 83 -1.72 -6.46 1.03
C LEU A 83 -1.26 -7.72 1.77
N ASP A 84 -0.75 -8.70 1.03
CA ASP A 84 -0.28 -9.98 1.61
C ASP A 84 1.04 -9.79 2.40
N THR A 85 1.72 -8.65 2.23
CA THR A 85 2.96 -8.31 2.98
C THR A 85 2.76 -7.19 3.98
N LEU A 86 1.51 -6.93 4.39
CA LEU A 86 1.26 -6.20 5.61
C LEU A 86 1.89 -6.94 6.80
N ARG A 87 2.43 -6.17 7.73
CA ARG A 87 3.10 -6.66 8.94
C ARG A 87 2.70 -5.79 10.11
N HIS A 88 2.85 -6.34 11.30
CA HIS A 88 2.70 -5.59 12.53
C HIS A 88 3.92 -5.75 13.43
N GLN A 89 4.11 -4.80 14.34
CA GLN A 89 5.07 -4.90 15.44
C GLN A 89 4.40 -4.44 16.73
N VAL A 90 4.43 -5.31 17.75
CA VAL A 90 3.88 -5.03 19.08
C VAL A 90 5.01 -4.71 20.04
N THR A 91 4.90 -3.53 20.66
CA THR A 91 5.74 -3.06 21.76
C THR A 91 4.96 -3.19 23.08
N ASP A 92 5.50 -2.65 24.18
CA ASP A 92 4.83 -2.77 25.48
C ASP A 92 3.67 -1.76 25.62
N ASP A 93 3.70 -0.69 24.83
CA ASP A 93 2.77 0.43 24.86
C ASP A 93 2.12 0.75 23.50
N GLY A 94 2.45 0.02 22.44
CA GLY A 94 1.96 0.36 21.09
C GLY A 94 1.98 -0.78 20.07
N LEU A 95 1.24 -0.53 18.98
CA LEU A 95 1.11 -1.40 17.82
C LEU A 95 1.40 -0.62 16.54
N ASP A 96 2.43 -1.05 15.82
CA ASP A 96 2.67 -0.60 14.45
C ASP A 96 2.02 -1.57 13.45
N PHE A 97 1.35 -1.06 12.42
CA PHE A 97 0.74 -1.88 11.37
C PHE A 97 0.95 -1.27 9.98
N GLY A 98 1.57 -2.00 9.05
CA GLY A 98 1.82 -1.41 7.73
C GLY A 98 2.68 -2.25 6.79
N THR A 99 3.36 -1.58 5.86
CA THR A 99 4.17 -2.23 4.82
C THR A 99 5.49 -1.50 4.58
N ASP A 100 6.54 -2.27 4.31
CA ASP A 100 7.86 -1.76 3.91
C ASP A 100 7.96 -1.46 2.41
N ARG A 101 6.90 -1.77 1.63
CA ARG A 101 6.90 -1.64 0.17
C ARG A 101 7.00 -0.16 -0.23
N PRO A 102 8.02 0.25 -1.03
CA PRO A 102 8.22 1.66 -1.37
C PRO A 102 7.03 2.35 -2.07
N TYR A 103 6.21 1.57 -2.76
CA TYR A 103 5.02 2.05 -3.46
C TYR A 103 3.75 2.04 -2.57
N GLY A 104 3.85 1.56 -1.32
CA GLY A 104 2.74 1.61 -0.36
C GLY A 104 2.34 3.05 -0.04
N ALA A 105 3.33 3.91 0.24
CA ALA A 105 3.12 5.32 0.58
C ALA A 105 2.32 6.07 -0.50
N ILE A 106 2.77 5.98 -1.76
CA ILE A 106 2.07 6.66 -2.87
C ILE A 106 0.66 6.11 -3.11
N HIS A 107 0.35 4.88 -2.68
CA HIS A 107 -1.01 4.35 -2.74
C HIS A 107 -1.85 4.76 -1.54
N GLN A 108 -1.27 4.90 -0.36
CA GLN A 108 -1.96 5.41 0.83
C GLN A 108 -2.32 6.88 0.64
N ASP A 109 -1.34 7.72 0.32
CA ASP A 109 -1.47 9.18 0.38
C ASP A 109 -1.75 9.82 -0.99
N GLY A 110 -1.49 9.08 -2.08
CA GLY A 110 -1.47 9.65 -3.42
C GLY A 110 -0.27 10.57 -3.63
N GLY A 111 -0.33 11.35 -4.71
CA GLY A 111 0.63 12.41 -4.99
C GLY A 111 1.36 12.28 -6.31
N LYS A 112 2.38 13.10 -6.48
CA LYS A 112 3.04 13.35 -7.77
C LYS A 112 4.32 12.53 -7.91
N ILE A 113 4.38 11.68 -8.95
CA ILE A 113 5.59 10.95 -9.34
C ILE A 113 6.29 11.72 -10.45
N GLU A 114 7.53 12.15 -10.20
CA GLU A 114 8.37 12.85 -11.17
C GLU A 114 9.25 11.86 -11.94
N HIS A 115 9.29 12.01 -13.26
CA HIS A 115 10.21 11.31 -14.14
C HIS A 115 11.14 12.33 -14.78
N ALA A 116 12.43 12.25 -14.46
CA ALA A 116 13.45 13.08 -15.09
C ALA A 116 13.59 12.77 -16.59
N ALA A 117 14.01 13.78 -17.36
CA ALA A 117 14.34 13.60 -18.76
C ALA A 117 15.49 12.60 -18.91
N ARG A 118 15.40 11.73 -19.92
CA ARG A 118 16.46 10.76 -20.22
C ARG A 118 16.53 10.50 -21.72
N SER A 119 17.75 10.31 -22.20
CA SER A 119 18.02 9.84 -23.55
C SER A 119 18.66 8.47 -23.48
N GLN A 120 18.21 7.56 -24.33
CA GLN A 120 18.78 6.23 -24.44
C GLN A 120 18.96 5.86 -25.91
N GLN A 121 20.12 5.30 -26.23
CA GLN A 121 20.34 4.73 -27.55
C GLN A 121 19.63 3.37 -27.63
N VAL A 122 18.72 3.26 -28.60
CA VAL A 122 17.99 2.03 -28.91
C VAL A 122 18.49 1.45 -30.23
N TYR A 123 18.39 0.14 -30.35
CA TYR A 123 19.03 -0.62 -31.41
C TYR A 123 18.00 -1.45 -32.18
N PHE A 124 18.11 -1.46 -33.50
CA PHE A 124 17.17 -2.13 -34.41
C PHE A 124 17.90 -2.91 -35.51
N LYS A 125 17.13 -3.70 -36.25
CA LYS A 125 17.53 -4.23 -37.55
C LYS A 125 17.01 -3.32 -38.65
N GLU A 126 17.86 -3.01 -39.61
CA GLU A 126 17.52 -2.29 -40.83
C GLU A 126 17.83 -3.20 -42.03
N LYS A 127 16.96 -3.18 -43.04
CA LYS A 127 17.14 -3.93 -44.27
C LYS A 127 16.58 -3.12 -45.44
N GLY A 128 17.45 -2.74 -46.37
CA GLY A 128 17.05 -2.06 -47.60
C GLY A 128 16.48 -0.67 -47.36
N GLY A 129 17.02 0.07 -46.39
CA GLY A 129 16.58 1.42 -46.01
C GLY A 129 15.41 1.45 -45.02
N VAL A 130 14.83 0.29 -44.68
CA VAL A 130 13.68 0.20 -43.77
C VAL A 130 14.12 -0.31 -42.40
N VAL A 131 13.90 0.51 -41.36
CA VAL A 131 14.17 0.15 -39.96
C VAL A 131 12.99 -0.65 -39.40
N GLY A 132 13.27 -1.82 -38.84
CA GLY A 132 12.28 -2.67 -38.20
C GLY A 132 11.69 -2.06 -36.92
N ASN A 133 10.49 -2.50 -36.54
CA ASN A 133 9.77 -2.02 -35.37
C ASN A 133 10.14 -2.73 -34.04
N ARG A 134 11.06 -3.70 -34.08
CA ARG A 134 11.48 -4.48 -32.91
C ARG A 134 12.87 -4.10 -32.46
N PHE A 135 12.99 -3.78 -31.17
CA PHE A 135 14.29 -3.61 -30.53
C PHE A 135 15.10 -4.90 -30.56
N VAL A 136 16.39 -4.79 -30.81
CA VAL A 136 17.35 -5.91 -30.76
C VAL A 136 18.54 -5.58 -29.88
N LYS A 137 19.29 -6.60 -29.44
CA LYS A 137 20.56 -6.39 -28.72
C LYS A 137 21.56 -5.66 -29.63
N LYS A 138 22.42 -4.81 -29.05
CA LYS A 138 23.47 -4.07 -29.78
C LYS A 138 24.34 -4.97 -30.67
N THR A 139 24.77 -6.14 -30.18
CA THR A 139 25.59 -7.09 -30.95
C THR A 139 24.86 -7.71 -32.14
N LYS A 140 23.54 -7.56 -32.21
CA LYS A 140 22.69 -8.03 -33.30
C LYS A 140 22.11 -6.87 -34.11
N SER A 141 22.36 -5.61 -33.78
CA SER A 141 21.86 -4.47 -34.56
C SER A 141 22.82 -4.06 -35.66
N ASN A 142 22.26 -3.49 -36.72
CA ASN A 142 22.98 -2.71 -37.73
C ASN A 142 22.48 -1.25 -37.81
N PHE A 143 21.49 -0.89 -36.99
CA PHE A 143 20.98 0.47 -36.87
C PHE A 143 20.78 0.84 -35.40
N ALA A 144 21.12 2.08 -35.05
CA ALA A 144 20.93 2.63 -33.71
C ALA A 144 20.44 4.07 -33.81
N GLN A 145 19.54 4.46 -32.90
CA GLN A 145 19.08 5.84 -32.79
C GLN A 145 18.93 6.24 -31.33
N TRP A 146 19.10 7.52 -31.06
CA TRP A 146 18.78 8.09 -29.75
C TRP A 146 17.28 8.32 -29.65
N VAL A 147 16.67 7.83 -28.56
CA VAL A 147 15.31 8.17 -28.17
C VAL A 147 15.38 9.00 -26.89
N THR A 148 14.82 10.19 -26.95
CA THR A 148 14.75 11.12 -25.83
C THR A 148 13.34 11.14 -25.27
N HIS A 149 13.22 10.90 -23.98
CA HIS A 149 12.01 11.14 -23.22
C HIS A 149 12.22 12.39 -22.37
N GLY A 150 11.36 13.40 -22.57
CA GLY A 150 11.36 14.61 -21.75
C GLY A 150 10.95 14.33 -20.30
N ALA A 151 11.22 15.28 -19.41
CA ALA A 151 10.74 15.22 -18.05
C ALA A 151 9.21 15.26 -18.03
N ARG A 152 8.59 14.47 -17.15
CA ARG A 152 7.13 14.41 -17.01
C ARG A 152 6.76 14.00 -15.60
N SER A 153 5.60 14.46 -15.16
CA SER A 153 5.00 14.01 -13.92
C SER A 153 3.78 13.14 -14.16
N VAL A 154 3.47 12.29 -13.19
CA VAL A 154 2.22 11.52 -13.13
C VAL A 154 1.59 11.76 -11.77
N GLU A 155 0.35 12.24 -11.77
CA GLU A 155 -0.45 12.35 -10.55
C GLU A 155 -1.08 10.99 -10.22
N MET A 156 -0.83 10.49 -9.02
CA MET A 156 -1.39 9.24 -8.52
C MET A 156 -2.51 9.54 -7.53
N PRO A 157 -3.73 9.04 -7.75
CA PRO A 157 -4.79 9.20 -6.78
C PRO A 157 -4.52 8.36 -5.53
N ALA A 158 -4.85 8.92 -4.38
CA ALA A 158 -4.85 8.19 -3.11
C ALA A 158 -5.87 7.04 -3.15
N ARG A 159 -5.48 5.91 -2.58
CA ARG A 159 -6.31 4.74 -2.33
C ARG A 159 -6.02 4.23 -0.92
N PRO A 160 -6.38 5.01 0.11
CA PRO A 160 -6.10 4.65 1.50
C PRO A 160 -6.60 3.25 1.81
N TYR A 161 -5.70 2.40 2.25
CA TYR A 161 -6.00 1.01 2.64
C TYR A 161 -5.65 0.77 4.11
N LEU A 162 -4.77 1.59 4.67
CA LEU A 162 -4.49 1.65 6.10
C LEU A 162 -5.36 2.74 6.75
N GLY A 163 -5.79 2.46 7.97
CA GLY A 163 -6.55 3.36 8.83
C GLY A 163 -7.62 2.59 9.61
N LEU A 164 -8.24 3.25 10.58
CA LEU A 164 -9.35 2.69 11.36
C LEU A 164 -10.66 3.27 10.83
N SER A 165 -11.64 2.39 10.64
CA SER A 165 -13.04 2.75 10.47
C SER A 165 -13.73 2.81 11.83
N SER A 166 -14.93 3.36 11.90
CA SER A 166 -15.73 3.30 13.13
C SER A 166 -16.08 1.86 13.55
N GLU A 167 -16.16 0.92 12.59
CA GLU A 167 -16.32 -0.51 12.86
C GLU A 167 -15.04 -1.09 13.48
N ASP A 168 -13.87 -0.67 13.00
CA ASP A 168 -12.57 -1.08 13.55
C ASP A 168 -12.40 -0.59 14.99
N GLU A 169 -12.74 0.67 15.27
CA GLU A 169 -12.67 1.24 16.62
C GLU A 169 -13.57 0.49 17.60
N ALA A 170 -14.80 0.15 17.19
CA ALA A 170 -15.73 -0.58 18.03
C ALA A 170 -15.23 -2.00 18.36
N GLU A 171 -14.69 -2.72 17.37
CA GLU A 171 -14.15 -4.06 17.60
C GLU A 171 -12.91 -4.02 18.50
N ILE A 172 -12.01 -3.05 18.27
CA ILE A 172 -10.83 -2.86 19.12
C ILE A 172 -11.23 -2.62 20.57
N LEU A 173 -12.26 -1.80 20.81
CA LEU A 173 -12.80 -1.56 22.14
C LEU A 173 -13.40 -2.82 22.76
N GLU A 174 -14.07 -3.66 21.97
CA GLU A 174 -14.61 -4.92 22.49
C GLU A 174 -13.51 -5.91 22.86
N ILE A 175 -12.48 -6.07 22.01
CA ILE A 175 -11.29 -6.89 22.32
C ILE A 175 -10.69 -6.43 23.64
N VAL A 176 -10.43 -5.14 23.80
CA VAL A 176 -9.92 -4.55 25.05
C VAL A 176 -10.84 -4.83 26.24
N SER A 177 -12.14 -4.65 26.05
CA SER A 177 -13.14 -4.84 27.10
C SER A 177 -13.24 -6.29 27.56
N ASP A 178 -13.08 -7.26 26.68
CA ASP A 178 -13.14 -8.68 27.01
C ASP A 178 -11.98 -9.10 27.94
N TYR A 179 -10.79 -8.57 27.68
CA TYR A 179 -9.65 -8.72 28.58
C TYR A 179 -9.88 -8.09 29.96
N LEU A 180 -10.67 -7.01 30.05
CA LEU A 180 -11.04 -6.36 31.31
C LEU A 180 -12.16 -7.10 32.06
N LYS A 181 -13.06 -7.78 31.35
CA LYS A 181 -14.15 -8.54 31.98
C LYS A 181 -13.61 -9.85 32.59
N GLY A 182 -12.66 -10.51 31.93
CA GLY A 182 -12.04 -11.76 32.38
C GLY A 182 -12.81 -13.00 31.95
#